data_AF-A0A929NQA3-F1
#
_entry.id   AF-A0A929NQA3-F1
#
_cell.length_a   1.000
_cell.length_b   1.000
_cell.length_c   1.000
_cell.angle_alpha   90.00
_cell.angle_beta   90.00
_cell.angle_gamma   90.00
#
_symmetry.space_group_name_H-M   'P 1'
#
loop_
_entity.id
_entity.type
_entity.pdbx_description
1 polymer ?
#
loop_
_entity_poly.entity_id
_entity_poly.type
_entity_poly.pdbx_seq_one_letter_code
_entity_poly.pdbx_strand_id
1 'polypeptide(L)'
;MYRFFRILGLACILIAPAAQPAQAAQGGKRVINSPHNLATAVPAGNPRAFTSNMTSQVCAYCHTPHNALPDTPNWNHAPSAAVIYTPYSSSTAAASPDQPTGMSRLCLSCHDGTVALGAVRVSPPGANKSQSANRLTGRANLTTDLSNDHPISFAYDAALVGLNPELADPAGIALPLEDVAGESHLQCTTCHDPHDNDIEPFLRQTTLDGTLCTTCHTRGGATEAWSASSHATSIKTPTQGNPWAERKPAWQGTNVAQNACFNCHQLHNAATPQRLIKDIEENTCYLCHDGSAAATDIEAESRKAYQHTLEVTPNSDHDAMSAENPLSMPLHVECMDCHNPHAVADAPPMISFNPVNPGAPHTEAPAANAMIAGVTGIDLNGNA
;
A
#
# COMPACT_ATOMS: atom_id res chain seq x y z
N MET A 1 11.81 -57.06 -73.10
CA MET A 1 12.62 -57.47 -71.93
C MET A 1 12.82 -56.26 -71.04
N TYR A 2 12.10 -56.21 -69.92
CA TYR A 2 12.10 -55.09 -68.98
C TYR A 2 13.44 -54.99 -68.24
N ARG A 3 14.07 -53.82 -68.25
CA ARG A 3 15.17 -53.46 -67.35
C ARG A 3 14.66 -52.41 -66.36
N PHE A 4 14.57 -52.80 -65.10
CA PHE A 4 14.23 -51.94 -63.98
C PHE A 4 15.39 -51.00 -63.67
N PHE A 5 15.19 -49.69 -63.83
CA PHE A 5 16.03 -48.66 -63.21
C PHE A 5 15.27 -48.11 -61.99
N ARG A 6 15.78 -48.40 -60.79
CA ARG A 6 15.33 -47.77 -59.54
C ARG A 6 16.01 -46.41 -59.45
N ILE A 7 15.24 -45.33 -59.60
CA ILE A 7 15.65 -43.99 -59.20
C ILE A 7 15.16 -43.81 -57.76
N LEU A 8 16.10 -43.77 -56.80
CA LEU A 8 15.82 -43.33 -55.43
C LEU A 8 15.43 -41.84 -55.48
N GLY A 9 14.18 -41.53 -55.17
CA GLY A 9 13.76 -40.16 -54.89
C GLY A 9 14.37 -39.71 -53.55
N LEU A 10 15.24 -38.71 -53.59
CA LEU A 10 15.74 -38.02 -52.41
C LEU A 10 14.57 -37.19 -51.83
N ALA A 11 13.87 -37.72 -50.83
CA ALA A 11 12.93 -36.94 -50.04
C ALA A 11 13.76 -35.98 -49.16
N CYS A 12 13.80 -34.71 -49.56
CA CYS A 12 14.40 -33.65 -48.75
C CYS A 12 13.48 -33.41 -47.54
N ILE A 13 13.72 -34.12 -46.44
CA ILE A 13 13.07 -33.85 -45.16
C ILE A 13 13.62 -32.52 -44.67
N LEU A 14 12.82 -31.45 -44.81
CA LEU A 14 13.03 -30.19 -44.12
C LEU A 14 12.88 -30.46 -42.62
N ILE A 15 14.00 -30.71 -41.95
CA ILE A 15 14.06 -30.70 -40.49
C ILE A 15 13.84 -29.24 -40.08
N ALA A 16 12.61 -28.89 -39.71
CA ALA A 16 12.35 -27.65 -39.00
C ALA A 16 13.21 -27.67 -37.72
N PRO A 17 13.97 -26.61 -37.41
CA PRO A 17 14.68 -26.55 -36.15
C PRO A 17 13.64 -26.62 -35.05
N ALA A 18 13.74 -27.65 -34.20
CA ALA A 18 12.96 -27.71 -32.99
C ALA A 18 13.21 -26.41 -32.23
N ALA A 19 12.16 -25.59 -32.07
CA ALA A 19 12.21 -24.45 -31.19
C ALA A 19 12.53 -25.00 -29.79
N GLN A 20 13.76 -24.79 -29.37
CA GLN A 20 14.12 -24.99 -27.97
C GLN A 20 13.18 -24.09 -27.17
N PRO A 21 12.56 -24.57 -26.07
CA PRO A 21 11.88 -23.67 -25.17
C PRO A 21 12.92 -22.63 -24.78
N ALA A 22 12.65 -21.36 -25.04
CA ALA A 22 13.48 -20.28 -24.56
C ALA A 22 13.61 -20.49 -23.05
N GLN A 23 14.76 -20.96 -22.58
CA GLN A 23 15.11 -20.80 -21.19
C GLN A 23 14.97 -19.31 -20.91
N ALA A 24 14.07 -18.97 -19.99
CA ALA A 24 13.97 -17.64 -19.41
C ALA A 24 15.36 -17.24 -18.90
N ALA A 25 16.09 -16.47 -19.69
CA ALA A 25 17.32 -15.84 -19.28
C ALA A 25 16.97 -14.42 -18.82
N GLN A 26 17.39 -14.13 -17.58
CA GLN A 26 17.33 -12.85 -16.86
C GLN A 26 16.13 -12.63 -15.90
N GLY A 27 15.79 -13.63 -15.08
CA GLY A 27 15.16 -13.39 -13.77
C GLY A 27 16.25 -13.27 -12.70
N GLY A 28 16.30 -12.13 -11.99
CA GLY A 28 17.16 -11.95 -10.81
C GLY A 28 18.17 -10.81 -10.89
N LYS A 29 17.70 -9.56 -10.81
CA LYS A 29 18.52 -8.45 -10.29
C LYS A 29 18.50 -8.51 -8.76
N ARG A 30 19.50 -9.22 -8.24
CA ARG A 30 19.71 -9.62 -6.83
C ARG A 30 19.75 -8.41 -5.87
N VAL A 31 19.51 -8.69 -4.59
CA VAL A 31 19.72 -7.82 -3.40
C VAL A 31 20.95 -6.88 -3.51
N ILE A 32 22.00 -7.30 -4.21
CA ILE A 32 23.20 -6.48 -4.48
C ILE A 32 22.95 -5.11 -5.13
N ASN A 33 21.86 -4.94 -5.90
CA ASN A 33 21.52 -3.68 -6.57
C ASN A 33 20.39 -2.92 -5.88
N SER A 34 20.13 -3.24 -4.62
CA SER A 34 19.00 -2.69 -3.87
C SER A 34 19.45 -1.84 -2.68
N PRO A 35 18.50 -1.15 -2.01
CA PRO A 35 18.75 -0.50 -0.72
C PRO A 35 19.23 -1.44 0.39
N HIS A 36 18.89 -2.73 0.31
CA HIS A 36 19.29 -3.76 1.29
C HIS A 36 20.74 -4.24 1.11
N ASN A 37 21.50 -3.72 0.14
CA ASN A 37 22.93 -4.03 0.05
C ASN A 37 23.77 -3.28 1.09
N LEU A 38 23.76 -3.77 2.33
CA LEU A 38 24.50 -3.16 3.43
C LEU A 38 26.01 -3.47 3.42
N ALA A 39 26.54 -4.15 2.40
CA ALA A 39 27.95 -4.49 2.29
C ALA A 39 28.88 -3.27 2.38
N THR A 40 30.10 -3.44 2.87
CA THR A 40 31.09 -2.34 3.00
C THR A 40 31.34 -1.57 1.68
N ALA A 41 31.12 -2.20 0.53
CA ALA A 41 31.15 -1.58 -0.79
C ALA A 41 29.95 -2.06 -1.64
N VAL A 42 29.45 -1.18 -2.52
CA VAL A 42 28.33 -1.49 -3.44
C VAL A 42 28.66 -1.08 -4.86
N PRO A 43 28.01 -1.70 -5.87
CA PRO A 43 28.12 -1.25 -7.25
C PRO A 43 27.77 0.23 -7.42
N ALA A 44 28.40 0.88 -8.39
CA ALA A 44 28.06 2.25 -8.76
C ALA A 44 26.58 2.35 -9.18
N GLY A 45 25.88 3.39 -8.73
CA GLY A 45 24.46 3.59 -9.01
C GLY A 45 23.50 2.77 -8.13
N ASN A 46 24.00 2.00 -7.16
CA ASN A 46 23.13 1.34 -6.19
C ASN A 46 22.33 2.39 -5.37
N PRO A 47 21.00 2.20 -5.18
CA PRO A 47 20.11 3.17 -4.54
C PRO A 47 20.19 3.20 -3.00
N ARG A 48 21.21 2.57 -2.41
CA ARG A 48 21.39 2.48 -0.96
C ARG A 48 21.54 3.83 -0.28
N ALA A 49 20.66 4.07 0.68
CA ALA A 49 20.70 5.24 1.54
C ALA A 49 21.58 5.04 2.79
N PHE A 50 21.67 3.81 3.32
CA PHE A 50 22.33 3.52 4.59
C PHE A 50 23.52 2.58 4.43
N THR A 51 24.59 2.81 5.19
CA THR A 51 25.81 2.00 5.11
C THR A 51 26.11 1.32 6.45
N SER A 52 26.61 0.09 6.36
CA SER A 52 27.27 -0.61 7.45
C SER A 52 28.72 -0.88 7.06
N ASN A 53 29.62 -0.85 8.04
CA ASN A 53 31.02 -1.22 7.87
C ASN A 53 31.33 -2.63 8.40
N MET A 54 30.29 -3.43 8.69
CA MET A 54 30.43 -4.75 9.30
C MET A 54 31.13 -5.76 8.37
N THR A 55 30.63 -5.96 7.15
CA THR A 55 31.15 -6.98 6.23
C THR A 55 30.88 -6.63 4.76
N SER A 56 31.64 -7.22 3.84
CA SER A 56 31.40 -7.16 2.39
C SER A 56 30.36 -8.18 1.91
N GLN A 57 29.93 -9.12 2.75
CA GLN A 57 28.97 -10.16 2.40
C GLN A 57 27.53 -9.65 2.50
N VAL A 58 26.88 -9.42 1.35
CA VAL A 58 25.52 -8.85 1.28
C VAL A 58 24.48 -9.67 2.07
N CYS A 59 24.53 -11.00 2.00
CA CYS A 59 23.55 -11.85 2.67
C CYS A 59 23.79 -11.98 4.18
N ALA A 60 24.99 -11.66 4.67
CA ALA A 60 25.35 -11.93 6.07
C ALA A 60 24.63 -10.99 7.07
N TYR A 61 24.02 -9.91 6.59
CA TYR A 61 23.17 -9.04 7.41
C TYR A 61 21.84 -9.71 7.77
N CYS A 62 21.32 -10.58 6.90
CA CYS A 62 20.04 -11.26 7.10
C CYS A 62 20.19 -12.74 7.42
N HIS A 63 21.21 -13.42 6.87
CA HIS A 63 21.36 -14.87 6.94
C HIS A 63 22.67 -15.32 7.58
N THR A 64 22.60 -16.43 8.31
CA THR A 64 23.76 -17.18 8.81
C THR A 64 23.54 -18.68 8.56
N PRO A 65 24.55 -19.43 8.06
CA PRO A 65 24.42 -20.86 7.83
C PRO A 65 24.34 -21.68 9.13
N HIS A 66 24.80 -21.13 10.26
CA HIS A 66 24.81 -21.81 11.56
C HIS A 66 24.43 -20.85 12.68
N ASN A 67 23.86 -21.38 13.76
CA ASN A 67 23.47 -20.62 14.96
C ASN A 67 22.53 -19.44 14.64
N ALA A 68 21.62 -19.64 13.68
CA ALA A 68 20.52 -18.73 13.41
C ALA A 68 19.59 -18.59 14.62
N LEU A 69 18.68 -17.61 14.58
CA LEU A 69 17.55 -17.59 15.51
C LEU A 69 16.73 -18.89 15.34
N PRO A 70 16.38 -19.57 16.44
CA PRO A 70 15.42 -20.69 16.41
C PRO A 70 14.10 -20.27 15.72
N ASP A 71 13.45 -21.21 15.05
CA ASP A 71 12.12 -21.04 14.43
C ASP A 71 12.03 -19.96 13.32
N THR A 72 13.18 -19.56 12.74
CA THR A 72 13.23 -18.59 11.64
C THR A 72 14.25 -19.02 10.57
N PRO A 73 14.03 -18.75 9.27
CA PRO A 73 14.92 -19.22 8.21
C PRO A 73 16.29 -18.54 8.25
N ASN A 74 17.25 -19.18 8.92
CA ASN A 74 18.65 -18.78 8.98
C ASN A 74 18.89 -17.33 9.41
N TRP A 75 17.98 -16.69 10.14
CA TRP A 75 18.05 -15.25 10.42
C TRP A 75 19.26 -14.88 11.28
N ASN A 76 20.01 -13.86 10.84
CA ASN A 76 21.26 -13.42 11.46
C ASN A 76 21.19 -12.03 12.08
N HIS A 77 20.26 -11.16 11.69
CA HIS A 77 20.17 -9.84 12.33
C HIS A 77 19.75 -10.00 13.79
N ALA A 78 20.31 -9.17 14.68
CA ALA A 78 19.93 -9.17 16.08
C ALA A 78 18.45 -8.74 16.22
N PRO A 79 17.62 -9.48 16.97
CA PRO A 79 16.21 -9.12 17.15
C PRO A 79 16.08 -7.91 18.08
N SER A 80 15.00 -7.15 17.92
CA SER A 80 14.63 -6.06 18.84
C SER A 80 14.19 -6.65 20.18
N ALA A 81 15.06 -6.54 21.19
CA ALA A 81 14.83 -7.11 22.50
C ALA A 81 13.80 -6.28 23.30
N ALA A 82 12.75 -6.95 23.81
CA ALA A 82 11.76 -6.38 24.73
C ALA A 82 11.01 -5.12 24.22
N VAL A 83 10.79 -5.03 22.91
CA VAL A 83 9.96 -3.97 22.30
C VAL A 83 8.50 -4.41 22.30
N ILE A 84 7.64 -3.52 22.81
CA ILE A 84 6.19 -3.58 22.59
C ILE A 84 5.88 -2.55 21.51
N TYR A 85 5.22 -3.01 20.45
CA TYR A 85 4.78 -2.15 19.36
C TYR A 85 3.39 -1.60 19.66
N THR A 86 3.08 -0.42 19.11
CA THR A 86 1.71 0.08 19.01
C THR A 86 1.15 -0.35 17.65
N PRO A 87 0.27 -1.37 17.57
CA PRO A 87 -0.26 -1.80 16.28
C PRO A 87 -1.25 -0.79 15.70
N TYR A 88 -1.51 -0.92 14.40
CA TYR A 88 -2.56 -0.17 13.72
C TYR A 88 -3.93 -0.37 14.38
N SER A 89 -4.66 0.73 14.56
CA SER A 89 -6.07 0.68 14.95
C SER A 89 -6.83 1.84 14.30
N SER A 90 -8.06 1.55 13.89
CA SER A 90 -8.99 2.54 13.36
C SER A 90 -10.40 2.05 13.61
N SER A 91 -11.34 2.97 13.81
CA SER A 91 -12.76 2.68 13.98
C SER A 91 -13.38 1.91 12.80
N THR A 92 -12.85 2.12 11.60
CA THR A 92 -13.27 1.47 10.36
C THR A 92 -12.44 0.22 10.02
N ALA A 93 -11.51 -0.18 10.88
CA ALA A 93 -10.72 -1.39 10.66
C ALA A 93 -11.46 -2.64 11.16
N ALA A 94 -11.70 -3.59 10.28
CA ALA A 94 -12.21 -4.92 10.66
C ALA A 94 -11.11 -5.81 11.27
N ALA A 95 -9.86 -5.64 10.82
CA ALA A 95 -8.72 -6.36 11.36
C ALA A 95 -8.29 -5.75 12.71
N SER A 96 -7.88 -6.60 13.64
CA SER A 96 -7.30 -6.20 14.92
C SER A 96 -5.92 -6.87 15.07
N PRO A 97 -4.85 -6.24 14.56
CA PRO A 97 -3.51 -6.79 14.67
C PRO A 97 -3.01 -6.78 16.11
N ASP A 98 -2.35 -7.87 16.51
CA ASP A 98 -1.60 -7.94 17.77
C ASP A 98 -0.13 -7.54 17.51
N GLN A 99 0.77 -7.86 18.44
CA GLN A 99 2.19 -7.66 18.30
C GLN A 99 2.74 -8.37 17.05
N PRO A 100 3.69 -7.73 16.33
CA PRO A 100 4.28 -8.31 15.14
C PRO A 100 4.82 -9.73 15.37
N THR A 101 4.57 -10.62 14.41
CA THR A 101 5.00 -12.02 14.40
C THR A 101 5.74 -12.35 13.10
N GLY A 102 6.17 -13.60 12.95
CA GLY A 102 6.69 -14.12 11.69
C GLY A 102 7.79 -13.27 11.06
N MET A 103 7.75 -13.14 9.73
CA MET A 103 8.74 -12.38 8.96
C MET A 103 8.70 -10.88 9.25
N SER A 104 7.54 -10.30 9.58
CA SER A 104 7.44 -8.89 9.93
C SER A 104 8.29 -8.52 11.14
N ARG A 105 8.30 -9.36 12.19
CA ARG A 105 9.16 -9.18 13.37
C ARG A 105 10.65 -9.13 12.99
N LEU A 106 11.06 -9.90 11.97
CA LEU A 106 12.43 -9.92 11.48
C LEU A 106 12.77 -8.64 10.71
N CYS A 107 11.90 -8.19 9.82
CA CYS A 107 12.06 -6.91 9.12
C CYS A 107 12.17 -5.74 10.11
N LEU A 108 11.30 -5.72 11.12
CA LEU A 108 11.30 -4.70 12.17
C LEU A 108 12.60 -4.70 12.98
N SER A 109 13.34 -5.81 13.05
CA SER A 109 14.67 -5.82 13.70
C SER A 109 15.68 -4.86 13.07
N CYS A 110 15.46 -4.37 11.85
CA CYS A 110 16.16 -3.21 11.31
C CYS A 110 15.24 -1.97 11.26
N HIS A 111 14.00 -2.17 10.83
CA HIS A 111 13.06 -1.11 10.45
C HIS A 111 12.38 -0.41 11.62
N ASP A 112 12.48 -0.91 12.85
CA ASP A 112 12.01 -0.19 14.04
C ASP A 112 13.04 0.80 14.62
N GLY A 113 14.24 0.84 14.03
CA GLY A 113 15.30 1.77 14.39
C GLY A 113 15.93 1.50 15.76
N THR A 114 15.56 0.45 16.48
CA THR A 114 16.09 0.16 17.83
C THR A 114 17.46 -0.51 17.76
N VAL A 115 17.67 -1.34 16.74
CA VAL A 115 18.89 -2.14 16.55
C VAL A 115 19.77 -1.54 15.45
N ALA A 116 21.08 -1.55 15.67
CA ALA A 116 22.04 -1.06 14.68
C ALA A 116 22.16 -2.01 13.48
N LEU A 117 22.36 -1.47 12.27
CA LEU A 117 22.43 -2.23 11.01
C LEU A 117 23.52 -3.30 10.96
N GLY A 118 24.61 -3.12 11.70
CA GLY A 118 25.71 -4.09 11.79
C GLY A 118 25.55 -5.08 12.95
N ALA A 119 24.45 -5.05 13.69
CA ALA A 119 24.23 -5.94 14.81
C ALA A 119 23.69 -7.28 14.30
N VAL A 120 24.59 -8.25 14.17
CA VAL A 120 24.26 -9.63 13.80
C VAL A 120 24.58 -10.59 14.92
N ARG A 121 23.89 -11.73 14.94
CA ARG A 121 24.11 -12.82 15.90
C ARG A 121 25.41 -13.55 15.64
N VAL A 122 25.71 -13.81 14.38
CA VAL A 122 26.92 -14.50 13.93
C VAL A 122 27.66 -13.59 12.96
N SER A 123 28.76 -13.00 13.43
CA SER A 123 29.62 -12.20 12.58
C SER A 123 30.41 -13.11 11.61
N PRO A 124 30.40 -12.84 10.29
CA PRO A 124 31.21 -13.61 9.36
C PRO A 124 32.72 -13.40 9.62
N PRO A 125 33.59 -14.32 9.17
CA PRO A 125 35.03 -14.15 9.29
C PRO A 125 35.50 -12.81 8.70
N GLY A 126 36.38 -12.11 9.43
CA GLY A 126 36.88 -10.79 9.02
C GLY A 126 35.88 -9.64 9.17
N ALA A 127 34.70 -9.87 9.77
CA ALA A 127 33.76 -8.81 10.07
C ALA A 127 34.35 -7.79 11.06
N ASN A 128 34.05 -6.52 10.82
CA ASN A 128 34.27 -5.47 11.80
C ASN A 128 33.29 -5.67 12.96
N LYS A 129 33.83 -5.97 14.15
CA LYS A 129 33.05 -6.17 15.38
C LYS A 129 32.69 -4.87 16.09
N SER A 130 33.23 -3.74 15.62
CA SER A 130 32.74 -2.43 16.05
C SER A 130 31.32 -2.28 15.52
N GLN A 131 30.33 -2.50 16.39
CA GLN A 131 28.93 -2.30 16.04
C GLN A 131 28.76 -0.82 15.71
N SER A 132 28.77 -0.49 14.42
CA SER A 132 28.44 0.86 13.96
C SER A 132 27.09 1.24 14.58
N ALA A 133 27.00 2.36 15.28
CA ALA A 133 25.75 2.84 15.88
C ALA A 133 24.69 3.25 14.84
N ASN A 134 24.99 3.08 13.55
CA ASN A 134 24.13 3.39 12.42
C ASN A 134 22.83 2.58 12.51
N ARG A 135 21.75 3.29 12.80
CA ARG A 135 20.37 2.81 12.77
C ARG A 135 19.66 3.40 11.57
N LEU A 136 18.57 2.77 11.16
CA LEU A 136 17.69 3.40 10.16
C LEU A 136 17.08 4.67 10.74
N THR A 137 16.92 5.67 9.88
CA THR A 137 16.28 6.96 10.18
C THR A 137 15.39 7.38 9.02
N GLY A 138 14.58 8.43 9.22
CA GLY A 138 13.63 8.91 8.21
C GLY A 138 12.63 7.82 7.82
N ARG A 139 12.16 7.85 6.57
CA ARG A 139 11.07 6.98 6.06
C ARG A 139 11.33 5.46 6.16
N ALA A 140 12.60 5.05 6.26
CA ALA A 140 12.94 3.64 6.41
C ALA A 140 12.81 3.14 7.87
N ASN A 141 12.66 4.05 8.83
CA ASN A 141 12.45 3.74 10.24
C ASN A 141 10.96 3.88 10.58
N LEU A 142 10.25 2.76 10.63
CA LEU A 142 8.86 2.66 11.06
C LEU A 142 8.69 2.84 12.58
N THR A 143 9.79 2.88 13.33
CA THR A 143 9.78 2.99 14.79
C THR A 143 9.07 1.79 15.45
N THR A 144 8.77 1.92 16.75
CA THR A 144 7.96 0.96 17.49
C THR A 144 6.47 1.32 17.49
N ASP A 145 6.11 2.48 16.95
CA ASP A 145 4.73 2.89 16.73
C ASP A 145 4.34 2.58 15.28
N LEU A 146 3.53 1.54 15.09
CA LEU A 146 3.01 1.11 13.80
C LEU A 146 1.57 1.60 13.59
N SER A 147 1.07 2.50 14.44
CA SER A 147 -0.32 2.97 14.37
C SER A 147 -0.62 3.71 13.08
N ASN A 148 0.40 4.21 12.38
CA ASN A 148 0.33 4.92 11.11
C ASN A 148 0.94 4.16 9.93
N ASP A 149 1.05 2.84 10.06
CA ASP A 149 1.46 1.93 9.00
C ASP A 149 0.33 0.96 8.66
N HIS A 150 0.31 0.48 7.41
CA HIS A 150 -0.62 -0.55 6.98
C HIS A 150 -0.49 -1.77 7.90
N PRO A 151 -1.61 -2.29 8.43
CA PRO A 151 -1.58 -3.40 9.39
C PRO A 151 -0.87 -4.63 8.80
N ILE A 152 -0.18 -5.35 9.67
CA ILE A 152 0.57 -6.59 9.42
C ILE A 152 0.44 -7.50 10.64
N SER A 153 0.83 -8.77 10.51
CA SER A 153 0.80 -9.77 11.58
C SER A 153 -0.59 -10.04 12.13
N PHE A 154 -1.56 -10.18 11.23
CA PHE A 154 -2.92 -10.61 11.54
C PHE A 154 -3.38 -11.66 10.52
N ALA A 155 -4.34 -12.50 10.91
CA ALA A 155 -4.94 -13.49 10.02
C ALA A 155 -5.76 -12.79 8.92
N TYR A 156 -5.43 -13.07 7.65
CA TYR A 156 -6.22 -12.66 6.50
C TYR A 156 -6.97 -13.89 5.96
N ASP A 157 -8.18 -14.08 6.48
CA ASP A 157 -8.99 -15.27 6.25
C ASP A 157 -10.43 -14.93 5.81
N ALA A 158 -11.23 -15.96 5.53
CA ALA A 158 -12.62 -15.79 5.13
C ALA A 158 -13.50 -15.17 6.24
N ALA A 159 -13.12 -15.30 7.52
CA ALA A 159 -13.87 -14.69 8.61
C ALA A 159 -13.67 -13.17 8.59
N LEU A 160 -12.46 -12.68 8.32
CA LEU A 160 -12.18 -11.26 8.12
C LEU A 160 -12.93 -10.71 6.90
N VAL A 161 -12.96 -11.44 5.78
CA VAL A 161 -13.78 -11.05 4.61
C VAL A 161 -15.27 -11.00 4.96
N GLY A 162 -15.74 -11.88 5.83
CA GLY A 162 -17.12 -11.83 6.35
C GLY A 162 -17.42 -10.56 7.17
N LEU A 163 -16.42 -9.99 7.84
CA LEU A 163 -16.54 -8.71 8.55
C LEU A 163 -16.42 -7.50 7.62
N ASN A 164 -15.63 -7.60 6.56
CA ASN A 164 -15.48 -6.57 5.55
C ASN A 164 -15.55 -7.16 4.13
N PRO A 165 -16.73 -7.10 3.47
CA PRO A 165 -16.91 -7.66 2.13
C PRO A 165 -16.22 -6.87 1.01
N GLU A 166 -15.58 -5.74 1.31
CA GLU A 166 -14.69 -5.02 0.37
C GLU A 166 -13.30 -5.66 0.28
N LEU A 167 -13.04 -6.71 1.07
CA LEU A 167 -11.84 -7.51 0.98
C LEU A 167 -12.01 -8.65 -0.03
N ALA A 168 -10.97 -8.91 -0.82
CA ALA A 168 -10.91 -10.07 -1.69
C ALA A 168 -10.80 -11.37 -0.87
N ASP A 169 -11.28 -12.48 -1.44
CA ASP A 169 -11.09 -13.80 -0.84
C ASP A 169 -9.58 -14.15 -0.81
N PRO A 170 -9.02 -14.55 0.35
CA PRO A 170 -7.62 -14.98 0.49
C PRO A 170 -7.19 -16.06 -0.51
N ALA A 171 -8.09 -16.96 -0.93
CA ALA A 171 -7.79 -17.98 -1.92
C ALA A 171 -7.64 -17.43 -3.36
N GLY A 172 -8.15 -16.22 -3.61
CA GLY A 172 -8.16 -15.56 -4.90
C GLY A 172 -7.05 -14.52 -5.10
N ILE A 173 -6.34 -14.13 -4.04
CA ILE A 173 -5.27 -13.12 -4.14
C ILE A 173 -3.97 -13.74 -4.65
N ALA A 174 -3.28 -13.05 -5.55
CA ALA A 174 -1.99 -13.47 -6.09
C ALA A 174 -0.81 -12.93 -5.25
N LEU A 175 -0.94 -12.97 -3.93
CA LEU A 175 0.08 -12.54 -2.96
C LEU A 175 0.26 -13.61 -1.89
N PRO A 176 1.48 -13.83 -1.37
CA PRO A 176 1.72 -14.84 -0.37
C PRO A 176 1.22 -14.38 1.01
N LEU A 177 0.54 -15.28 1.71
CA LEU A 177 0.25 -15.17 3.13
C LEU A 177 1.18 -16.13 3.89
N GLU A 178 1.73 -15.68 5.01
CA GLU A 178 2.63 -16.49 5.83
C GLU A 178 1.81 -17.42 6.73
N ASP A 179 2.18 -18.70 6.79
CA ASP A 179 1.62 -19.61 7.79
C ASP A 179 2.25 -19.32 9.15
N VAL A 180 1.45 -18.74 10.06
CA VAL A 180 1.82 -18.52 11.45
C VAL A 180 0.91 -19.37 12.32
N ALA A 181 1.47 -20.47 12.85
CA ALA A 181 0.75 -21.40 13.72
C ALA A 181 -0.53 -22.01 13.11
N GLY A 182 -0.58 -22.22 11.79
CA GLY A 182 -1.72 -22.79 11.07
C GLY A 182 -2.68 -21.75 10.50
N GLU A 183 -2.39 -20.46 10.66
CA GLU A 183 -3.20 -19.35 10.16
C GLU A 183 -2.48 -18.62 9.04
N SER A 184 -3.22 -18.22 8.00
CA SER A 184 -2.68 -17.42 6.89
C SER A 184 -2.63 -15.95 7.28
N HIS A 185 -1.44 -15.45 7.62
CA HIS A 185 -1.22 -14.09 8.08
C HIS A 185 -0.75 -13.17 6.95
N LEU A 186 -1.27 -11.94 6.94
CA LEU A 186 -0.70 -10.85 6.14
C LEU A 186 0.56 -10.33 6.83
N GLN A 187 1.69 -10.32 6.13
CA GLN A 187 2.99 -9.92 6.67
C GLN A 187 3.70 -8.94 5.73
N CYS A 188 4.81 -8.35 6.14
CA CYS A 188 5.62 -7.50 5.25
C CYS A 188 5.95 -8.22 3.94
N THR A 189 6.19 -9.53 3.99
CA THR A 189 6.54 -10.38 2.84
C THR A 189 5.37 -10.66 1.88
N THR A 190 4.14 -10.33 2.27
CA THR A 190 2.96 -10.33 1.39
C THR A 190 3.10 -9.28 0.31
N CYS A 191 3.59 -8.08 0.65
CA CYS A 191 3.78 -6.99 -0.30
C CYS A 191 5.23 -6.91 -0.82
N HIS A 192 6.20 -7.27 0.03
CA HIS A 192 7.62 -7.17 -0.28
C HIS A 192 8.27 -8.54 -0.55
N ASP A 193 9.13 -8.64 -1.55
CA ASP A 193 10.06 -9.76 -1.72
C ASP A 193 11.50 -9.30 -1.50
N PRO A 194 12.10 -9.49 -0.31
CA PRO A 194 13.43 -8.97 -0.02
C PRO A 194 14.54 -9.54 -0.93
N HIS A 195 14.24 -10.54 -1.77
CA HIS A 195 15.18 -11.13 -2.72
C HIS A 195 15.02 -10.62 -4.15
N ASP A 196 13.91 -9.94 -4.46
CA ASP A 196 13.55 -9.50 -5.81
C ASP A 196 13.21 -8.01 -5.85
N ASN A 197 14.09 -7.22 -6.46
CA ASN A 197 13.92 -5.78 -6.63
C ASN A 197 13.55 -5.39 -8.06
N ASP A 198 12.93 -6.30 -8.83
CA ASP A 198 12.47 -6.00 -10.19
C ASP A 198 11.37 -4.91 -10.20
N ILE A 199 10.57 -4.85 -9.14
CA ILE A 199 9.69 -3.71 -8.83
C ILE A 199 10.23 -3.04 -7.56
N GLU A 200 10.84 -1.86 -7.69
CA GLU A 200 11.40 -1.20 -6.51
C GLU A 200 10.31 -0.72 -5.53
N PRO A 201 10.59 -0.63 -4.21
CA PRO A 201 11.75 -1.19 -3.52
C PRO A 201 11.37 -2.58 -2.99
N PHE A 202 11.43 -3.59 -3.85
CA PHE A 202 11.03 -4.98 -3.57
C PHE A 202 9.54 -5.28 -3.54
N LEU A 203 8.71 -4.57 -4.28
CA LEU A 203 7.28 -4.89 -4.31
C LEU A 203 7.01 -6.15 -5.14
N ARG A 204 6.03 -6.96 -4.72
CA ARG A 204 5.54 -8.09 -5.52
C ARG A 204 4.63 -7.65 -6.66
N GLN A 205 3.99 -6.48 -6.53
CA GLN A 205 3.11 -5.88 -7.53
C GLN A 205 3.36 -4.37 -7.58
N THR A 206 3.10 -3.77 -8.75
CA THR A 206 3.20 -2.31 -8.88
C THR A 206 2.14 -1.60 -8.04
N THR A 207 2.45 -0.39 -7.58
CA THR A 207 1.48 0.51 -6.94
C THR A 207 0.82 1.46 -7.94
N LEU A 208 1.28 1.47 -9.20
CA LEU A 208 0.63 2.21 -10.27
C LEU A 208 -0.77 1.66 -10.52
N ASP A 209 -1.69 2.57 -10.83
CA ASP A 209 -3.10 2.28 -11.12
C ASP A 209 -3.82 1.57 -9.95
N GLY A 210 -3.23 1.59 -8.74
CA GLY A 210 -3.75 0.94 -7.54
C GLY A 210 -3.58 -0.59 -7.51
N THR A 211 -2.83 -1.17 -8.46
CA THR A 211 -2.76 -2.62 -8.71
C THR A 211 -2.49 -3.48 -7.46
N LEU A 212 -1.47 -3.11 -6.66
CA LEU A 212 -1.17 -3.82 -5.42
C LEU A 212 -2.33 -3.74 -4.42
N CYS A 213 -2.91 -2.56 -4.24
CA CYS A 213 -3.95 -2.30 -3.26
C CYS A 213 -5.24 -3.06 -3.60
N THR A 214 -5.64 -3.03 -4.88
CA THR A 214 -6.86 -3.66 -5.37
C THR A 214 -6.78 -5.18 -5.48
N THR A 215 -5.60 -5.75 -5.23
CA THR A 215 -5.46 -7.20 -5.05
C THR A 215 -6.20 -7.66 -3.81
N CYS A 216 -6.23 -6.86 -2.73
CA CYS A 216 -6.94 -7.19 -1.50
C CYS A 216 -8.15 -6.28 -1.24
N HIS A 217 -8.08 -4.99 -1.59
CA HIS A 217 -9.16 -4.02 -1.40
C HIS A 217 -9.93 -3.86 -2.71
N THR A 218 -10.98 -4.64 -2.91
CA THR A 218 -11.68 -4.71 -4.20
C THR A 218 -12.35 -3.39 -4.58
N ARG A 219 -12.81 -2.62 -3.56
CA ARG A 219 -13.46 -1.30 -3.71
C ARG A 219 -14.49 -1.26 -4.85
N GLY A 220 -15.21 -2.38 -4.99
CA GLY A 220 -16.16 -2.65 -6.05
C GLY A 220 -17.34 -3.44 -5.49
N GLY A 221 -18.56 -2.95 -5.72
CA GLY A 221 -19.77 -3.57 -5.19
C GLY A 221 -20.99 -2.67 -5.30
N ALA A 222 -22.02 -2.95 -4.49
CA ALA A 222 -23.25 -2.15 -4.47
C ALA A 222 -23.05 -0.74 -3.87
N THR A 223 -21.95 -0.51 -3.15
CA THR A 223 -21.70 0.71 -2.37
C THR A 223 -20.56 1.56 -2.91
N GLU A 224 -19.65 1.00 -3.70
CA GLU A 224 -18.52 1.72 -4.29
C GLU A 224 -18.18 1.19 -5.69
N ALA A 225 -17.76 2.12 -6.54
CA ALA A 225 -17.34 1.84 -7.90
C ALA A 225 -16.03 2.59 -8.19
N TRP A 226 -14.95 2.25 -7.47
CA TRP A 226 -13.65 2.92 -7.62
C TRP A 226 -13.25 3.05 -9.08
N SER A 227 -13.37 1.97 -9.85
CA SER A 227 -13.01 1.92 -11.27
C SER A 227 -13.76 2.91 -12.17
N ALA A 228 -14.91 3.40 -11.73
CA ALA A 228 -15.72 4.39 -12.44
C ALA A 228 -15.58 5.81 -11.86
N SER A 229 -14.90 5.98 -10.73
CA SER A 229 -14.72 7.28 -10.10
C SER A 229 -13.87 8.22 -10.97
N SER A 230 -14.09 9.52 -10.80
CA SER A 230 -13.30 10.56 -11.47
C SER A 230 -11.84 10.49 -11.04
N HIS A 231 -11.53 10.14 -9.79
CA HIS A 231 -10.16 9.94 -9.34
C HIS A 231 -9.47 8.76 -10.02
N ALA A 232 -10.16 7.62 -10.19
CA ALA A 232 -9.58 6.45 -10.86
C ALA A 232 -9.39 6.62 -12.37
N THR A 233 -10.10 7.57 -13.00
CA THR A 233 -10.09 7.76 -14.46
C THR A 233 -9.43 9.07 -14.89
N SER A 234 -9.10 9.96 -13.95
CA SER A 234 -8.55 11.28 -14.25
C SER A 234 -7.13 11.21 -14.82
N ILE A 235 -7.01 11.64 -16.08
CA ILE A 235 -5.72 11.84 -16.76
C ILE A 235 -5.06 13.19 -16.42
N LYS A 236 -5.56 13.92 -15.41
CA LYS A 236 -5.02 15.22 -15.02
C LYS A 236 -3.68 15.06 -14.29
N THR A 237 -2.77 15.97 -14.60
CA THR A 237 -1.50 16.14 -13.89
C THR A 237 -1.54 17.46 -13.15
N PRO A 238 -1.36 17.48 -11.82
CA PRO A 238 -1.27 18.70 -11.04
C PRO A 238 -0.19 19.64 -11.60
N THR A 239 -0.56 20.88 -11.89
CA THR A 239 0.34 21.87 -12.50
C THR A 239 1.01 22.79 -11.47
N GLN A 240 0.56 22.76 -10.22
CA GLN A 240 1.12 23.56 -9.12
C GLN A 240 1.71 22.62 -8.08
N GLY A 241 3.02 22.75 -7.82
CA GLY A 241 3.73 21.86 -6.90
C GLY A 241 3.80 20.41 -7.37
N ASN A 242 4.35 19.55 -6.51
CA ASN A 242 4.32 18.10 -6.68
C ASN A 242 3.58 17.49 -5.49
N PRO A 243 2.31 17.09 -5.63
CA PRO A 243 1.52 16.56 -4.52
C PRO A 243 1.88 15.12 -4.13
N TRP A 244 2.90 14.56 -4.78
CA TRP A 244 3.40 13.19 -4.57
C TRP A 244 4.89 13.18 -4.21
N ALA A 245 5.44 14.28 -3.70
CA ALA A 245 6.86 14.47 -3.43
C ALA A 245 7.49 13.41 -2.49
N GLU A 246 6.66 12.75 -1.68
CA GLU A 246 7.00 11.64 -0.79
C GLU A 246 7.27 10.31 -1.52
N ARG A 247 6.84 10.21 -2.78
CA ARG A 247 7.04 9.02 -3.62
C ARG A 247 8.24 9.20 -4.55
N LYS A 248 8.78 8.10 -5.08
CA LYS A 248 9.79 8.17 -6.13
C LYS A 248 9.12 8.30 -7.50
N PRO A 249 9.74 8.96 -8.50
CA PRO A 249 9.19 9.08 -9.85
C PRO A 249 8.80 7.75 -10.50
N ALA A 250 9.52 6.67 -10.19
CA ALA A 250 9.22 5.33 -10.71
C ALA A 250 7.87 4.75 -10.24
N TRP A 251 7.25 5.32 -9.21
CA TRP A 251 6.02 4.79 -8.60
C TRP A 251 4.85 5.80 -8.60
N GLN A 252 5.11 7.07 -8.86
CA GLN A 252 4.10 8.13 -8.88
C GLN A 252 3.13 8.00 -10.06
N GLY A 253 3.63 7.54 -11.22
CA GLY A 253 2.90 7.73 -12.47
C GLY A 253 2.98 9.19 -12.92
N THR A 254 2.11 9.56 -13.85
CA THR A 254 2.12 10.89 -14.49
C THR A 254 0.83 11.67 -14.29
N ASN A 255 -0.22 11.04 -13.76
CA ASN A 255 -1.53 11.64 -13.54
C ASN A 255 -2.23 11.03 -12.32
N VAL A 256 -3.36 11.63 -11.92
CA VAL A 256 -4.17 11.22 -10.77
C VAL A 256 -4.55 9.73 -10.86
N ALA A 257 -5.03 9.24 -12.00
CA ALA A 257 -5.40 7.83 -12.19
C ALA A 257 -4.22 6.87 -11.93
N GLN A 258 -3.03 7.18 -12.45
CA GLN A 258 -1.85 6.34 -12.26
C GLN A 258 -1.30 6.35 -10.83
N ASN A 259 -1.39 7.50 -10.14
CA ASN A 259 -0.99 7.61 -8.74
C ASN A 259 -2.03 6.96 -7.79
N ALA A 260 -3.28 6.84 -8.25
CA ALA A 260 -4.37 6.06 -7.67
C ALA A 260 -4.57 6.30 -6.16
N CYS A 261 -4.52 5.24 -5.35
CA CYS A 261 -4.77 5.29 -3.91
C CYS A 261 -3.82 6.25 -3.18
N PHE A 262 -2.59 6.40 -3.69
CA PHE A 262 -1.56 7.27 -3.10
C PHE A 262 -1.80 8.75 -3.37
N ASN A 263 -2.87 9.13 -4.06
CA ASN A 263 -3.27 10.54 -4.08
C ASN A 263 -3.66 11.01 -2.67
N CYS A 264 -4.23 10.13 -1.85
CA CYS A 264 -4.71 10.46 -0.50
C CYS A 264 -4.07 9.58 0.59
N HIS A 265 -3.84 8.30 0.31
CA HIS A 265 -3.35 7.35 1.30
C HIS A 265 -1.81 7.28 1.35
N GLN A 266 -1.28 7.09 2.54
CA GLN A 266 0.13 6.82 2.80
C GLN A 266 0.25 5.52 3.59
N LEU A 267 0.69 4.45 2.94
CA LEU A 267 0.76 3.12 3.57
C LEU A 267 1.73 3.03 4.74
N HIS A 268 2.78 3.85 4.74
CA HIS A 268 3.78 3.83 5.81
C HIS A 268 4.13 5.23 6.27
N ASN A 269 4.21 5.42 7.59
CA ASN A 269 4.43 6.73 8.21
C ASN A 269 3.37 7.76 7.79
N ALA A 270 2.09 7.38 7.80
CA ALA A 270 1.00 8.33 7.55
C ALA A 270 1.06 9.48 8.57
N ALA A 271 0.81 10.71 8.13
CA ALA A 271 0.69 11.84 9.05
C ALA A 271 -0.58 11.73 9.90
N THR A 272 -1.65 11.20 9.30
CA THR A 272 -2.91 10.87 9.96
C THR A 272 -3.04 9.35 10.04
N PRO A 273 -2.82 8.74 11.21
CA PRO A 273 -2.87 7.28 11.39
C PRO A 273 -4.23 6.68 11.00
N GLN A 274 -5.32 7.34 11.38
CA GLN A 274 -6.67 6.93 11.05
C GLN A 274 -6.84 6.85 9.53
N ARG A 275 -7.24 5.68 9.01
CA ARG A 275 -7.43 5.42 7.57
C ARG A 275 -6.18 5.66 6.70
N LEU A 276 -5.00 5.87 7.32
CA LEU A 276 -3.70 6.05 6.67
C LEU A 276 -3.70 7.20 5.66
N ILE A 277 -4.21 8.36 6.04
CA ILE A 277 -4.24 9.55 5.18
C ILE A 277 -2.91 10.31 5.28
N LYS A 278 -2.42 10.79 4.15
CA LYS A 278 -1.07 11.36 4.04
C LYS A 278 -0.89 12.70 4.78
N ASP A 279 -1.98 13.39 5.07
CA ASP A 279 -2.06 14.63 5.85
C ASP A 279 -3.45 14.72 6.51
N ILE A 280 -3.78 15.87 7.10
CA ILE A 280 -5.16 16.23 7.44
C ILE A 280 -6.02 16.24 6.16
N GLU A 281 -7.32 16.05 6.31
CA GLU A 281 -8.25 15.81 5.20
C GLU A 281 -8.20 16.91 4.14
N GLU A 282 -8.35 18.17 4.54
CA GLU A 282 -8.44 19.30 3.63
C GLU A 282 -7.11 19.55 2.92
N ASN A 283 -5.99 19.47 3.66
CA ASN A 283 -4.66 19.55 3.05
C ASN A 283 -4.45 18.43 2.03
N THR A 284 -5.01 17.25 2.25
CA THR A 284 -4.93 16.14 1.30
C THR A 284 -5.70 16.45 0.02
N CYS A 285 -6.92 16.98 0.14
CA CYS A 285 -7.78 17.33 -0.98
C CYS A 285 -7.20 18.50 -1.79
N TYR A 286 -6.83 19.60 -1.12
CA TYR A 286 -6.39 20.84 -1.74
C TYR A 286 -5.15 20.68 -2.63
N LEU A 287 -4.32 19.66 -2.41
CA LEU A 287 -3.18 19.32 -3.27
C LEU A 287 -3.51 19.13 -4.76
N CYS A 288 -4.77 18.87 -5.11
CA CYS A 288 -5.25 18.79 -6.49
C CYS A 288 -6.47 19.68 -6.76
N HIS A 289 -7.07 20.19 -5.69
CA HIS A 289 -8.33 20.91 -5.67
C HIS A 289 -8.18 22.43 -5.41
N ASP A 290 -6.94 22.92 -5.51
CA ASP A 290 -6.46 24.31 -5.53
C ASP A 290 -6.47 24.95 -6.94
N GLY A 291 -7.20 24.32 -7.88
CA GLY A 291 -7.20 24.69 -9.29
C GLY A 291 -6.00 24.18 -10.10
N SER A 292 -5.10 23.37 -9.51
CA SER A 292 -3.95 22.80 -10.23
C SER A 292 -4.26 21.54 -11.05
N ALA A 293 -5.31 20.79 -10.71
CA ALA A 293 -5.70 19.57 -11.41
C ALA A 293 -7.21 19.47 -11.64
N ALA A 294 -7.99 19.67 -10.58
CA ALA A 294 -9.45 19.64 -10.64
C ALA A 294 -10.00 20.80 -11.48
N ALA A 295 -11.15 20.58 -12.12
CA ALA A 295 -11.81 21.61 -12.91
C ALA A 295 -12.36 22.76 -12.05
N THR A 296 -12.66 22.48 -10.79
CA THR A 296 -13.15 23.44 -9.80
C THR A 296 -12.11 23.56 -8.69
N ASP A 297 -11.71 24.79 -8.42
CA ASP A 297 -10.87 25.16 -7.29
C ASP A 297 -11.74 25.28 -6.03
N ILE A 298 -11.95 24.14 -5.36
CA ILE A 298 -12.80 24.09 -4.16
C ILE A 298 -12.10 24.70 -2.94
N GLU A 299 -10.77 24.83 -2.96
CA GLU A 299 -10.03 25.57 -1.92
C GLU A 299 -10.39 27.06 -1.96
N ALA A 300 -10.49 27.66 -3.15
CA ALA A 300 -10.96 29.03 -3.26
C ALA A 300 -12.43 29.17 -2.82
N GLU A 301 -13.27 28.17 -3.08
CA GLU A 301 -14.67 28.15 -2.64
C GLU A 301 -14.80 28.07 -1.11
N SER A 302 -13.98 27.25 -0.45
CA SER A 302 -14.00 27.06 1.02
C SER A 302 -13.49 28.26 1.81
N ARG A 303 -12.97 29.31 1.14
CA ARG A 303 -12.46 30.56 1.73
C ARG A 303 -13.40 31.76 1.52
N LYS A 304 -14.60 31.56 0.97
CA LYS A 304 -15.58 32.63 0.70
C LYS A 304 -16.29 33.10 1.96
N ALA A 305 -16.78 34.34 1.95
CA ALA A 305 -17.52 34.91 3.08
C ALA A 305 -18.73 34.07 3.55
N TYR A 306 -19.35 33.32 2.63
CA TYR A 306 -20.35 32.30 2.94
C TYR A 306 -19.78 30.95 2.52
N GLN A 307 -19.43 30.13 3.51
CA GLN A 307 -18.71 28.87 3.34
C GLN A 307 -19.17 27.86 4.40
N HIS A 308 -18.91 26.57 4.13
CA HIS A 308 -18.79 25.57 5.19
C HIS A 308 -17.42 25.75 5.85
N THR A 309 -17.39 25.81 7.19
CA THR A 309 -16.16 26.06 7.94
C THR A 309 -15.42 24.76 8.22
N LEU A 310 -14.77 24.20 7.18
CA LEU A 310 -13.97 22.97 7.27
C LEU A 310 -12.82 23.15 8.29
N GLU A 311 -12.17 24.30 8.26
CA GLU A 311 -11.02 24.69 9.11
C GLU A 311 -11.31 24.79 10.63
N VAL A 312 -12.57 24.70 11.06
CA VAL A 312 -12.98 24.94 12.47
C VAL A 312 -13.02 23.64 13.28
N THR A 313 -13.01 22.48 12.61
CA THR A 313 -12.90 21.15 13.22
C THR A 313 -11.73 20.36 12.65
N PRO A 314 -10.51 20.94 12.57
CA PRO A 314 -9.40 20.26 11.93
C PRO A 314 -9.12 18.98 12.70
N ASN A 315 -9.36 17.86 12.01
CA ASN A 315 -8.69 16.58 12.25
C ASN A 315 -9.22 15.66 13.37
N SER A 316 -10.42 15.85 13.95
CA SER A 316 -10.93 14.93 14.99
C SER A 316 -12.12 14.04 14.63
N ASP A 317 -12.99 14.40 13.69
CA ASP A 317 -14.37 13.92 13.79
C ASP A 317 -15.03 13.28 12.55
N HIS A 318 -14.41 13.21 11.36
CA HIS A 318 -14.91 12.29 10.33
C HIS A 318 -14.54 10.84 10.70
N ASP A 319 -15.22 10.34 11.72
CA ASP A 319 -15.25 8.96 12.17
C ASP A 319 -16.66 8.38 12.02
N ALA A 320 -16.92 7.97 10.79
CA ALA A 320 -18.11 7.28 10.30
C ALA A 320 -18.58 6.07 11.14
N MET A 321 -17.76 5.55 12.07
CA MET A 321 -18.12 4.40 12.90
C MET A 321 -18.21 4.67 14.41
N SER A 322 -17.58 5.72 14.95
CA SER A 322 -17.61 5.97 16.40
C SER A 322 -17.97 7.39 16.85
N ALA A 323 -17.87 8.41 16.00
CA ALA A 323 -18.08 9.81 16.42
C ALA A 323 -19.22 10.54 15.68
N GLU A 324 -19.60 10.07 14.49
CA GLU A 324 -20.66 10.69 13.68
C GLU A 324 -22.08 10.21 14.06
N ASN A 325 -22.44 10.33 15.33
CA ASN A 325 -23.84 10.16 15.75
C ASN A 325 -24.57 11.51 15.65
N PRO A 326 -25.52 11.70 14.74
CA PRO A 326 -26.18 12.99 14.55
C PRO A 326 -27.00 13.47 15.75
N LEU A 327 -27.25 12.61 16.74
CA LEU A 327 -27.93 12.95 17.99
C LEU A 327 -26.99 13.45 19.10
N SER A 328 -25.69 13.20 19.00
CA SER A 328 -24.73 13.50 20.07
C SER A 328 -23.43 14.13 19.60
N MET A 329 -23.15 14.14 18.30
CA MET A 329 -21.92 14.69 17.74
C MET A 329 -21.91 16.22 17.82
N PRO A 330 -20.76 16.84 18.13
CA PRO A 330 -20.56 18.26 17.86
C PRO A 330 -20.81 18.55 16.39
N LEU A 331 -21.43 19.70 16.10
CA LEU A 331 -21.62 20.14 14.72
C LEU A 331 -20.26 20.38 14.09
N HIS A 332 -19.98 19.61 13.03
CA HIS A 332 -18.80 19.74 12.18
C HIS A 332 -19.21 19.58 10.71
N VAL A 333 -18.31 19.92 9.81
CA VAL A 333 -18.47 19.69 8.38
C VAL A 333 -17.11 19.45 7.76
N GLU A 334 -16.95 18.29 7.13
CA GLU A 334 -15.75 17.85 6.42
C GLU A 334 -16.06 17.56 4.95
N CYS A 335 -15.03 17.29 4.14
CA CYS A 335 -15.23 17.01 2.72
C CYS A 335 -15.92 15.65 2.53
N MET A 336 -15.48 14.64 3.29
CA MET A 336 -15.95 13.27 3.18
C MET A 336 -17.35 13.05 3.75
N ASP A 337 -17.87 13.98 4.56
CA ASP A 337 -19.27 13.96 5.04
C ASP A 337 -20.27 13.91 3.88
N CYS A 338 -19.90 14.53 2.76
CA CYS A 338 -20.74 14.65 1.57
C CYS A 338 -20.12 14.07 0.31
N HIS A 339 -18.78 13.97 0.23
CA HIS A 339 -18.06 13.51 -0.95
C HIS A 339 -17.35 12.18 -0.68
N ASN A 340 -17.80 11.09 -1.30
CA ASN A 340 -17.02 9.85 -1.30
C ASN A 340 -15.92 9.93 -2.39
N PRO A 341 -14.64 10.07 -2.04
CA PRO A 341 -13.56 10.15 -3.02
C PRO A 341 -13.39 8.86 -3.84
N HIS A 342 -13.95 7.74 -3.37
CA HIS A 342 -13.90 6.45 -4.07
C HIS A 342 -15.04 6.25 -5.06
N ALA A 343 -16.06 7.11 -5.05
CA ALA A 343 -17.26 6.96 -5.89
C ALA A 343 -17.67 8.25 -6.61
N VAL A 344 -16.99 9.36 -6.36
CA VAL A 344 -17.29 10.66 -7.00
C VAL A 344 -17.17 10.55 -8.53
N ALA A 345 -18.16 11.08 -9.24
CA ALA A 345 -18.19 11.17 -10.71
C ALA A 345 -17.74 12.55 -11.19
N ASP A 346 -17.46 12.70 -12.49
CA ASP A 346 -17.09 13.97 -13.16
C ASP A 346 -18.28 14.68 -13.84
N ALA A 347 -19.46 14.05 -13.85
CA ALA A 347 -20.67 14.57 -14.43
C ALA A 347 -21.63 15.12 -13.35
N PRO A 348 -22.30 16.24 -13.62
CA PRO A 348 -23.34 16.72 -12.74
C PRO A 348 -24.46 15.67 -12.54
N PRO A 349 -24.95 15.56 -11.31
CA PRO A 349 -24.55 16.39 -10.19
C PRO A 349 -23.29 15.86 -9.51
N MET A 350 -22.32 16.77 -9.33
CA MET A 350 -21.04 16.53 -8.62
C MET A 350 -21.22 16.48 -7.09
N ILE A 351 -22.47 16.66 -6.69
CA ILE A 351 -23.07 16.41 -5.39
C ILE A 351 -24.20 15.42 -5.72
N SER A 352 -24.68 14.60 -4.80
CA SER A 352 -25.87 13.76 -5.05
C SER A 352 -27.17 14.59 -5.29
N PHE A 353 -27.32 15.37 -6.37
CA PHE A 353 -28.41 16.35 -6.60
C PHE A 353 -29.00 16.44 -8.03
N ASN A 354 -30.22 15.95 -8.26
CA ASN A 354 -30.92 16.02 -9.56
C ASN A 354 -31.17 17.47 -10.10
N PRO A 355 -30.77 17.82 -11.35
CA PRO A 355 -30.87 19.18 -11.92
C PRO A 355 -32.26 19.61 -12.46
N VAL A 356 -33.28 18.75 -12.42
CA VAL A 356 -34.62 19.10 -12.96
C VAL A 356 -35.44 19.96 -11.98
N ASN A 357 -35.07 20.03 -10.70
CA ASN A 357 -35.88 20.72 -9.69
C ASN A 357 -35.05 21.46 -8.61
N PRO A 358 -34.53 22.66 -8.90
CA PRO A 358 -33.66 23.44 -8.01
C PRO A 358 -34.35 24.03 -6.77
N GLY A 359 -35.64 23.76 -6.54
CA GLY A 359 -36.44 24.33 -5.43
C GLY A 359 -37.16 23.28 -4.56
N ALA A 360 -36.88 22.00 -4.75
CA ALA A 360 -37.30 20.95 -3.81
C ALA A 360 -36.35 20.95 -2.60
N PRO A 361 -36.83 20.64 -1.37
CA PRO A 361 -35.99 20.62 -0.17
C PRO A 361 -34.72 19.81 -0.42
N HIS A 362 -33.57 20.47 -0.28
CA HIS A 362 -32.25 20.02 -0.75
C HIS A 362 -31.61 18.91 0.11
N THR A 363 -32.42 18.07 0.74
CA THR A 363 -31.98 16.88 1.47
C THR A 363 -33.11 15.85 1.44
N GLU A 364 -33.33 15.23 0.28
CA GLU A 364 -33.56 13.80 0.36
C GLU A 364 -32.18 13.18 0.39
N ALA A 365 -31.85 12.49 1.49
CA ALA A 365 -30.72 11.56 1.54
C ALA A 365 -30.77 10.66 0.29
N PRO A 366 -29.66 10.04 -0.13
CA PRO A 366 -29.68 9.09 -1.24
C PRO A 366 -30.96 8.23 -1.19
N ALA A 367 -31.53 7.91 -2.35
CA ALA A 367 -32.55 6.87 -2.48
C ALA A 367 -31.93 5.48 -2.19
N ALA A 368 -31.16 5.39 -1.11
CA ALA A 368 -30.88 4.23 -0.34
C ALA A 368 -31.87 4.29 0.82
N ASN A 369 -33.02 3.67 0.61
CA ASN A 369 -33.91 3.17 1.66
C ASN A 369 -33.24 2.03 2.49
N ALA A 370 -31.91 2.11 2.64
CA ALA A 370 -31.01 1.23 3.35
C ALA A 370 -29.72 2.02 3.64
N MET A 371 -29.03 1.71 4.74
CA MET A 371 -27.71 2.27 5.02
C MET A 371 -26.77 2.08 3.81
N ILE A 372 -25.81 3.00 3.63
CA ILE A 372 -24.60 2.68 2.85
C ILE A 372 -23.98 1.48 3.54
N ALA A 373 -24.00 0.31 2.90
CA ALA A 373 -23.49 -0.91 3.54
C ALA A 373 -22.01 -0.71 3.90
N GLY A 374 -21.67 -0.79 5.19
CA GLY A 374 -20.33 -0.49 5.70
C GLY A 374 -20.19 0.88 6.38
N VAL A 375 -21.21 1.74 6.33
CA VAL A 375 -21.28 3.00 7.08
C VAL A 375 -22.41 2.88 8.09
N THR A 376 -22.08 2.98 9.38
CA THR A 376 -23.09 3.16 10.43
C THR A 376 -23.56 4.61 10.43
N GLY A 377 -24.85 4.82 10.25
CA GLY A 377 -25.44 6.16 10.21
C GLY A 377 -26.96 6.09 10.36
N ILE A 378 -27.57 7.20 10.76
CA ILE A 378 -29.00 7.26 11.02
C ILE A 378 -29.75 7.58 9.73
N ASP A 379 -30.76 6.77 9.37
CA ASP A 379 -31.61 7.02 8.20
C ASP A 379 -32.43 8.32 8.34
N LEU A 380 -33.09 8.74 7.25
CA LEU A 380 -33.98 9.91 7.24
C LEU A 380 -35.12 9.86 8.30
N ASN A 381 -35.38 8.70 8.89
CA ASN A 381 -36.42 8.47 9.88
C ASN A 381 -35.87 8.38 11.32
N GLY A 382 -34.56 8.53 11.54
CA GLY A 382 -33.99 8.42 12.87
C GLY A 382 -33.60 6.98 13.29
N ASN A 383 -33.59 6.02 12.36
CA ASN A 383 -33.21 4.63 12.67
C ASN A 383 -31.71 4.41 12.49
N ALA A 384 -31.07 3.81 13.50
CA ALA A 384 -29.67 3.42 13.51
C ALA A 384 -29.37 2.17 12.66
#